data_AF-A0A093VGB0-F1
#
_entry.id   AF-A0A093VGB0-F1
#
_cell.length_a   1.000
_cell.length_b   1.000
_cell.length_c   1.000
_cell.angle_alpha   90.00
_cell.angle_beta   90.00
_cell.angle_gamma   90.00
#
_symmetry.space_group_name_H-M   'P 1'
#
loop_
_entity.id
_entity.type
_entity.pdbx_description
1 polymer ?
#
loop_
_entity_poly.entity_id
_entity_poly.type
_entity_poly.pdbx_seq_one_letter_code
_entity_poly.pdbx_strand_id
1 'polypeptide(L)'
;MASSIIINILALSCAIRQASAAFSLNTGGPNWDYTTKDLASSTSQACKDAYSATIECDDVLVGIAASLNPSFHPQASDLQRLCTTTCSDSLAQYVANVKSACNQPGDLAGLCSGNKNLFQAPVEAAGEYLQYKYGEACAMNGSDYCFLTYSHSKDWAKEEFPCSDTCAIQFYQNAHDQPGSAYFFSYMDLCNQTSYWEETLAGGWNTVVLCGDGGNQTTTASSTSISAMTSVASTGPASTTTISASTATSAASTTGSATGTSTSTGVVANYYHQYHTTSGLSQCNNGPDQ
;
A
#
# COMPACT_ATOMS: atom_id res chain seq x y z
N MET A 1 63.53 32.55 17.30
CA MET A 1 62.95 31.68 16.24
C MET A 1 61.96 30.77 16.94
N ALA A 2 60.67 31.10 16.82
CA ALA A 2 59.60 30.50 17.62
C ALA A 2 59.10 29.21 16.95
N SER A 3 58.97 28.15 17.77
CA SER A 3 58.43 26.84 17.41
C SER A 3 56.96 26.93 16.96
N SER A 4 56.65 26.36 15.82
CA SER A 4 55.27 26.09 15.40
C SER A 4 54.88 24.68 15.82
N ILE A 5 54.05 24.59 16.86
CA ILE A 5 53.34 23.37 17.26
C ILE A 5 52.14 23.25 16.31
N ILE A 6 52.12 22.21 15.47
CA ILE A 6 50.97 21.86 14.63
C ILE A 6 50.03 21.02 15.51
N ILE A 7 48.89 21.59 15.87
CA ILE A 7 47.80 20.93 16.59
C ILE A 7 47.03 20.08 15.56
N ASN A 8 47.17 18.76 15.62
CA ASN A 8 46.27 17.83 14.92
C ASN A 8 44.94 17.77 15.68
N ILE A 9 43.93 18.50 15.19
CA ILE A 9 42.56 18.42 15.70
C ILE A 9 41.86 17.22 15.06
N LEU A 10 41.30 16.37 15.92
CA LEU A 10 40.56 15.15 15.60
C LEU A 10 39.45 15.38 14.56
N ALA A 11 39.46 14.59 13.50
CA ALA A 11 38.27 14.32 12.70
C ALA A 11 37.38 13.32 13.45
N LEU A 12 36.64 13.82 14.45
CA LEU A 12 35.52 13.10 15.02
C LEU A 12 34.36 13.28 14.04
N SER A 13 34.20 12.33 13.12
CA SER A 13 33.02 12.19 12.28
C SER A 13 31.83 11.87 13.18
N CYS A 14 31.27 12.93 13.77
CA CYS A 14 29.93 12.91 14.32
C CYS A 14 29.02 12.66 13.12
N ALA A 15 28.70 11.39 12.86
CA ALA A 15 27.46 11.04 12.21
C ALA A 15 26.38 11.65 13.09
N ILE A 16 26.01 12.88 12.76
CA ILE A 16 24.78 13.48 13.23
C ILE A 16 23.73 12.55 12.65
N ARG A 17 23.35 11.52 13.43
CA ARG A 17 22.03 10.92 13.33
C ARG A 17 21.12 12.13 13.54
N GLN A 18 20.76 12.80 12.45
CA GLN A 18 19.52 13.58 12.42
C GLN A 18 18.53 12.63 13.08
N ALA A 19 17.90 13.06 14.17
CA ALA A 19 16.88 12.25 14.81
C ALA A 19 15.94 11.82 13.69
N SER A 20 16.05 10.56 13.27
CA SER A 20 15.27 10.04 12.16
C SER A 20 13.85 10.14 12.68
N ALA A 21 13.04 10.95 12.02
CA ALA A 21 11.63 10.99 12.33
C ALA A 21 11.13 9.55 12.25
N ALA A 22 10.47 9.11 13.31
CA ALA A 22 10.08 7.72 13.45
C ALA A 22 8.80 7.65 14.27
N PHE A 23 7.91 6.74 13.88
CA PHE A 23 6.65 6.51 14.56
C PHE A 23 6.38 5.02 14.71
N SER A 24 5.33 4.68 15.45
CA SER A 24 4.81 3.31 15.57
C SER A 24 3.30 3.38 15.42
N LEU A 25 2.71 2.43 14.68
CA LEU A 25 1.25 2.37 14.55
C LEU A 25 0.54 2.03 15.86
N ASN A 26 1.27 1.54 16.86
CA ASN A 26 0.72 1.29 18.19
C ASN A 26 0.79 2.52 19.12
N THR A 27 1.11 3.70 18.59
CA THR A 27 1.08 4.96 19.33
C THR A 27 -0.03 5.85 18.78
N GLY A 28 -1.14 5.94 19.53
CA GLY A 28 -2.26 6.82 19.17
C GLY A 28 -1.91 8.31 19.30
N GLY A 29 -2.61 9.16 18.55
CA GLY A 29 -2.42 10.61 18.52
C GLY A 29 -3.51 11.32 17.70
N PRO A 30 -3.38 12.65 17.51
CA PRO A 30 -4.41 13.46 16.84
C PRO A 30 -4.71 13.08 15.38
N ASN A 31 -3.82 12.32 14.74
CA ASN A 31 -3.91 11.92 13.34
C ASN A 31 -4.01 10.39 13.15
N TRP A 32 -4.00 9.62 14.25
CA TRP A 32 -3.93 8.16 14.19
C TRP A 32 -4.49 7.53 15.46
N ASP A 33 -5.43 6.60 15.34
CA ASP A 33 -5.93 5.83 16.49
C ASP A 33 -6.01 4.32 16.19
N TYR A 34 -5.54 3.88 15.02
CA TYR A 34 -5.59 2.47 14.63
C TYR A 34 -4.39 1.71 15.21
N THR A 35 -4.54 1.20 16.42
CA THR A 35 -3.45 0.62 17.22
C THR A 35 -3.65 -0.88 17.42
N THR A 36 -2.87 -1.52 18.29
CA THR A 36 -3.09 -2.94 18.62
C THR A 36 -4.47 -3.23 19.23
N LYS A 37 -5.19 -2.21 19.71
CA LYS A 37 -6.60 -2.34 20.16
C LYS A 37 -7.55 -2.71 19.01
N ASP A 38 -7.17 -2.39 17.78
CA ASP A 38 -7.97 -2.59 16.57
C ASP A 38 -7.62 -3.91 15.86
N LEU A 39 -6.73 -4.70 16.47
CA LEU A 39 -6.45 -6.08 16.08
C LEU A 39 -7.35 -7.05 16.84
N ALA A 40 -7.62 -8.21 16.26
CA ALA A 40 -8.44 -9.24 16.89
C ALA A 40 -7.83 -9.67 18.23
N SER A 41 -8.68 -10.02 19.20
CA SER A 41 -8.21 -10.53 20.50
C SER A 41 -7.40 -11.82 20.38
N SER A 42 -7.63 -12.60 19.32
CA SER A 42 -6.89 -13.81 18.94
C SER A 42 -5.51 -13.55 18.34
N THR A 43 -5.20 -12.29 18.00
CA THR A 43 -3.92 -11.93 17.37
C THR A 43 -2.77 -12.26 18.32
N SER A 44 -1.81 -13.01 17.79
CA SER A 44 -0.63 -13.49 18.48
C SER A 44 0.25 -12.34 18.99
N GLN A 45 1.02 -12.61 20.05
CA GLN A 45 1.92 -11.60 20.60
C GLN A 45 3.01 -11.22 19.59
N ALA A 46 3.56 -12.19 18.85
CA ALA A 46 4.57 -11.92 17.82
C ALA A 46 4.04 -10.96 16.74
N CYS A 47 2.80 -11.14 16.32
CA CYS A 47 2.16 -10.22 15.37
C CYS A 47 1.95 -8.82 15.96
N LYS A 48 1.49 -8.70 17.21
CA LYS A 48 1.34 -7.41 17.91
C LYS A 48 2.67 -6.68 18.09
N ASP A 49 3.73 -7.42 18.38
CA ASP A 49 5.08 -6.87 18.52
C ASP A 49 5.60 -6.35 17.18
N ALA A 50 5.39 -7.11 16.10
CA ALA A 50 5.75 -6.68 14.75
C ALA A 50 4.94 -5.44 14.31
N TYR A 51 3.63 -5.41 14.58
CA TYR A 51 2.77 -4.25 14.32
C TYR A 51 3.19 -3.01 15.13
N SER A 52 3.70 -3.21 16.33
CA SER A 52 4.16 -2.13 17.20
C SER A 52 5.57 -1.62 16.86
N ALA A 53 6.26 -2.26 15.91
CA ALA A 53 7.62 -1.89 15.55
C ALA A 53 7.70 -0.44 15.06
N THR A 54 8.87 0.17 15.29
CA THR A 54 9.17 1.52 14.83
C THR A 54 9.37 1.54 13.31
N ILE A 55 8.78 2.54 12.66
CA ILE A 55 8.98 2.88 11.26
C ILE A 55 9.82 4.16 11.23
N GLU A 56 11.01 4.11 10.63
CA GLU A 56 11.92 5.24 10.46
C GLU A 56 11.44 6.16 9.33
N CYS A 57 10.31 6.83 9.56
CA CYS A 57 9.69 7.74 8.63
C CYS A 57 9.07 8.95 9.34
N ASP A 58 8.94 10.09 8.63
CA ASP A 58 8.26 11.28 9.14
C ASP A 58 6.77 10.98 9.40
N ASP A 59 6.26 11.42 10.55
CA ASP A 59 4.89 11.14 11.01
C ASP A 59 3.84 11.91 10.19
N VAL A 60 4.26 12.83 9.32
CA VAL A 60 3.42 13.36 8.24
C VAL A 60 2.76 12.23 7.44
N LEU A 61 3.39 11.05 7.30
CA LEU A 61 2.79 9.91 6.62
C LEU A 61 1.47 9.44 7.26
N VAL A 62 1.42 9.32 8.60
CA VAL A 62 0.16 8.94 9.28
C VAL A 62 -0.89 10.04 9.16
N GLY A 63 -0.45 11.29 9.11
CA GLY A 63 -1.32 12.43 8.82
C GLY A 63 -1.94 12.35 7.43
N ILE A 64 -1.14 12.09 6.39
CA ILE A 64 -1.61 11.89 5.01
C ILE A 64 -2.57 10.70 4.92
N ALA A 65 -2.32 9.65 5.70
CA ALA A 65 -3.10 8.43 5.67
C ALA A 65 -4.50 8.57 6.30
N ALA A 66 -4.61 9.23 7.46
CA ALA A 66 -5.79 9.11 8.31
C ALA A 66 -6.18 10.38 9.10
N SER A 67 -5.51 11.52 8.91
CA SER A 67 -5.77 12.72 9.73
C SER A 67 -7.23 13.19 9.65
N LEU A 68 -7.81 13.49 10.81
CA LEU A 68 -9.09 14.17 10.94
C LEU A 68 -8.93 15.67 11.25
N ASN A 69 -7.70 16.17 11.24
CA ASN A 69 -7.42 17.57 11.50
C ASN A 69 -7.69 18.37 10.22
N PRO A 70 -8.70 19.25 10.19
CA PRO A 70 -9.02 20.05 9.01
C PRO A 70 -7.92 21.07 8.66
N SER A 71 -6.97 21.32 9.56
CA SER A 71 -5.80 22.17 9.33
C SER A 71 -4.56 21.37 8.89
N PHE A 72 -4.66 20.05 8.72
CA PHE A 72 -3.57 19.23 8.22
C PHE A 72 -3.41 19.45 6.71
N HIS A 73 -2.43 20.26 6.35
CA HIS A 73 -2.09 20.60 4.96
C HIS A 73 -0.59 20.43 4.76
N PRO A 74 -0.13 19.21 4.40
CA PRO A 74 1.29 18.97 4.19
C PRO A 74 1.81 19.87 3.07
N GLN A 75 2.99 20.43 3.28
CA GLN A 75 3.68 21.28 2.33
C GLN A 75 4.81 20.51 1.63
N ALA A 76 5.39 21.09 0.58
CA ALA A 76 6.51 20.49 -0.13
C ALA A 76 7.71 20.15 0.78
N SER A 77 7.96 20.96 1.83
CA SER A 77 8.99 20.67 2.83
C SER A 77 8.68 19.45 3.71
N ASP A 78 7.40 19.14 3.91
CA ASP A 78 6.97 17.97 4.66
C ASP A 78 7.15 16.71 3.80
N LEU A 79 6.72 16.79 2.54
CA LEU A 79 6.95 15.73 1.55
C LEU A 79 8.45 15.48 1.33
N GLN A 80 9.29 16.52 1.32
CA GLN A 80 10.74 16.34 1.22
C GLN A 80 11.36 15.56 2.39
N ARG A 81 10.87 15.75 3.62
CA ARG A 81 11.33 14.97 4.77
C ARG A 81 10.79 13.54 4.75
N LEU A 82 9.56 13.37 4.27
CA LEU A 82 8.89 12.09 4.11
C LEU A 82 9.57 11.23 3.04
N CYS A 83 9.78 11.78 1.84
CA CYS A 83 10.19 11.10 0.61
C CYS A 83 11.70 10.83 0.56
N THR A 84 12.16 10.04 1.54
CA THR A 84 13.54 9.57 1.66
C THR A 84 13.61 8.06 1.45
N THR A 85 14.77 7.56 1.03
CA THR A 85 15.02 6.12 0.93
C THR A 85 14.95 5.43 2.29
N THR A 86 15.35 6.11 3.36
CA THR A 86 15.21 5.58 4.74
C THR A 86 13.75 5.28 5.07
N CYS A 87 12.82 6.21 4.75
CA CYS A 87 11.40 5.97 4.95
C CYS A 87 10.89 4.82 4.08
N SER A 88 11.19 4.81 2.77
CA SER A 88 10.72 3.73 1.88
C SER A 88 11.20 2.35 2.32
N ASP A 89 12.49 2.25 2.67
CA ASP A 89 13.12 0.99 3.07
C ASP A 89 12.60 0.52 4.43
N SER A 90 12.47 1.45 5.38
CA SER A 90 11.91 1.11 6.70
C SER A 90 10.45 0.69 6.61
N LEU A 91 9.65 1.31 5.75
CA LEU A 91 8.25 0.97 5.58
C LEU A 91 8.07 -0.39 4.87
N ALA A 92 8.89 -0.66 3.85
CA ALA A 92 8.93 -1.98 3.21
C ALA A 92 9.35 -3.09 4.18
N GLN A 93 10.37 -2.83 5.00
CA GLN A 93 10.82 -3.77 6.02
C GLN A 93 9.74 -3.98 7.09
N TYR A 94 9.05 -2.92 7.52
CA TYR A 94 7.93 -3.02 8.46
C TYR A 94 6.84 -3.95 7.93
N VAL A 95 6.35 -3.72 6.71
CA VAL A 95 5.29 -4.55 6.09
C VAL A 95 5.75 -6.00 5.96
N ALA A 96 6.98 -6.25 5.52
CA ALA A 96 7.54 -7.59 5.42
C ALA A 96 7.62 -8.31 6.78
N ASN A 97 8.00 -7.58 7.84
CA ASN A 97 8.07 -8.13 9.20
C ASN A 97 6.68 -8.47 9.75
N VAL A 98 5.70 -7.60 9.53
CA VAL A 98 4.30 -7.85 9.92
C VAL A 98 3.77 -9.09 9.20
N LYS A 99 3.93 -9.18 7.87
CA LYS A 99 3.55 -10.38 7.09
C LYS A 99 4.20 -11.65 7.63
N SER A 100 5.48 -11.59 7.97
CA SER A 100 6.21 -12.75 8.48
C SER A 100 5.74 -13.18 9.88
N ALA A 101 5.38 -12.23 10.74
CA ALA A 101 5.01 -12.49 12.13
C ALA A 101 3.51 -12.82 12.30
N CYS A 102 2.66 -12.23 11.47
CA CYS A 102 1.20 -12.34 11.49
C CYS A 102 0.71 -13.50 10.59
N ASN A 103 1.25 -14.69 10.80
CA ASN A 103 1.00 -15.85 9.95
C ASN A 103 0.04 -16.88 10.56
N GLN A 104 -0.58 -16.56 11.70
CA GLN A 104 -1.54 -17.44 12.36
C GLN A 104 -2.98 -17.11 11.91
N PRO A 105 -3.90 -18.09 11.83
CA PRO A 105 -5.29 -17.85 11.42
C PRO A 105 -6.07 -16.83 12.26
N GLY A 106 -5.60 -16.54 13.48
CA GLY A 106 -6.21 -15.57 14.39
C GLY A 106 -5.60 -14.17 14.33
N ASP A 107 -4.57 -13.94 13.52
CA ASP A 107 -3.93 -12.65 13.33
C ASP A 107 -4.74 -11.83 12.32
N LEU A 108 -5.63 -10.98 12.83
CA LEU A 108 -6.58 -10.24 12.00
C LEU A 108 -6.68 -8.79 12.43
N ALA A 109 -6.73 -7.90 11.45
CA ALA A 109 -7.01 -6.47 11.60
C ALA A 109 -8.52 -6.22 11.48
N GLY A 110 -9.01 -5.27 12.27
CA GLY A 110 -10.39 -4.81 12.23
C GLY A 110 -10.67 -3.96 10.99
N LEU A 111 -11.74 -4.29 10.28
CA LEU A 111 -12.31 -3.45 9.22
C LEU A 111 -13.55 -2.73 9.70
N CYS A 112 -13.73 -1.49 9.27
CA CYS A 112 -14.92 -0.71 9.57
C CYS A 112 -16.17 -1.42 9.02
N SER A 113 -17.20 -1.52 9.84
CA SER A 113 -18.48 -2.14 9.47
C SER A 113 -19.61 -1.57 10.31
N GLY A 114 -20.18 -0.46 9.84
CA GLY A 114 -21.10 0.33 10.64
C GLY A 114 -20.40 0.79 11.92
N ASN A 115 -20.97 0.48 13.09
CA ASN A 115 -20.43 0.89 14.39
C ASN A 115 -19.52 -0.17 15.04
N LYS A 116 -19.01 -1.14 14.26
CA LYS A 116 -18.20 -2.25 14.78
C LYS A 116 -17.04 -2.57 13.85
N ASN A 117 -16.01 -3.18 14.43
CA ASN A 117 -14.91 -3.78 13.67
C ASN A 117 -15.25 -5.23 13.28
N LEU A 118 -15.14 -5.52 11.99
CA LEU A 118 -15.11 -6.87 11.44
C LEU A 118 -13.64 -7.29 11.31
N PHE A 119 -13.18 -8.17 12.19
CA PHE A 119 -11.81 -8.70 12.12
C PHE A 119 -11.67 -9.68 10.97
N GLN A 120 -11.22 -9.19 9.82
CA GLN A 120 -11.14 -9.95 8.56
C GLN A 120 -9.94 -9.57 7.69
N ALA A 121 -9.36 -8.38 7.88
CA ALA A 121 -8.20 -7.97 7.12
C ALA A 121 -6.93 -8.67 7.63
N PRO A 122 -5.96 -8.94 6.76
CA PRO A 122 -4.63 -9.28 7.21
C PRO A 122 -4.00 -8.09 7.96
N VAL A 123 -3.17 -8.34 8.97
CA VAL A 123 -2.68 -7.28 9.87
C VAL A 123 -1.76 -6.29 9.16
N GLU A 124 -1.04 -6.73 8.12
CA GLU A 124 -0.21 -5.89 7.28
C GLU A 124 -0.98 -4.83 6.48
N ALA A 125 -2.30 -4.95 6.31
CA ALA A 125 -3.10 -4.06 5.47
C ALA A 125 -2.94 -2.58 5.85
N ALA A 126 -2.84 -2.27 7.14
CA ALA A 126 -2.58 -0.91 7.61
C ALA A 126 -1.21 -0.39 7.14
N GLY A 127 -0.18 -1.23 7.17
CA GLY A 127 1.16 -0.90 6.68
C GLY A 127 1.23 -0.80 5.16
N GLU A 128 0.55 -1.69 4.44
CA GLU A 128 0.43 -1.64 2.98
C GLU A 128 -0.30 -0.37 2.52
N TYR A 129 -1.34 0.06 3.24
CA TYR A 129 -1.99 1.33 2.97
C TYR A 129 -1.03 2.52 3.19
N LEU A 130 -0.17 2.48 4.21
CA LEU A 130 0.89 3.48 4.35
C LEU A 130 1.88 3.45 3.19
N GLN A 131 2.23 2.27 2.64
CA GLN A 131 3.08 2.18 1.44
C GLN A 131 2.41 2.84 0.23
N TYR A 132 1.12 2.55 0.03
CA TYR A 132 0.32 3.19 -1.00
C TYR A 132 0.30 4.72 -0.84
N LYS A 133 0.11 5.22 0.37
CA LYS A 133 0.11 6.67 0.66
C LYS A 133 1.49 7.31 0.57
N TYR A 134 2.55 6.60 0.91
CA TYR A 134 3.91 7.03 0.65
C TYR A 134 4.15 7.21 -0.86
N GLY A 135 3.78 6.21 -1.68
CA GLY A 135 3.90 6.31 -3.12
C GLY A 135 3.09 7.46 -3.73
N GLU A 136 1.87 7.69 -3.23
CA GLU A 136 1.03 8.82 -3.64
C GLU A 136 1.68 10.17 -3.27
N ALA A 137 2.17 10.28 -2.03
CA ALA A 137 2.80 11.49 -1.50
C ALA A 137 4.12 11.84 -2.22
N CYS A 138 4.89 10.81 -2.61
CA CYS A 138 6.23 10.95 -3.15
C CYS A 138 6.31 10.90 -4.68
N ALA A 139 5.18 10.73 -5.37
CA ALA A 139 5.12 10.86 -6.83
C ALA A 139 5.49 12.28 -7.25
N MET A 140 6.39 12.41 -8.22
CA MET A 140 6.91 13.70 -8.68
C MET A 140 6.74 13.89 -10.18
N ASN A 141 6.48 15.12 -10.60
CA ASN A 141 6.58 15.55 -11.99
C ASN A 141 7.61 16.69 -12.08
N GLY A 142 8.83 16.37 -12.53
CA GLY A 142 9.96 17.28 -12.43
C GLY A 142 10.34 17.52 -10.96
N SER A 143 10.24 18.77 -10.49
CA SER A 143 10.52 19.14 -9.10
C SER A 143 9.29 19.17 -8.18
N ASP A 144 8.09 19.00 -8.74
CA ASP A 144 6.84 19.20 -8.02
C ASP A 144 6.24 17.87 -7.59
N TYR A 145 5.71 17.82 -6.36
CA TYR A 145 4.99 16.66 -5.86
C TYR A 145 3.57 16.61 -6.44
N CYS A 146 3.24 15.51 -7.11
CA CYS A 146 1.92 15.28 -7.69
C CYS A 146 0.81 15.32 -6.63
N PHE A 147 1.10 14.86 -5.41
CA PHE A 147 0.17 14.92 -4.28
C PHE A 147 -0.39 16.34 -4.02
N LEU A 148 0.43 17.38 -4.19
CA LEU A 148 0.04 18.76 -3.91
C LEU A 148 -0.77 19.39 -5.05
N THR A 149 -0.70 18.85 -6.26
CA THR A 149 -1.31 19.46 -7.47
C THR A 149 -2.43 18.62 -8.05
N TYR A 150 -2.20 17.32 -8.25
CA TYR A 150 -3.11 16.41 -8.93
C TYR A 150 -4.28 16.00 -8.04
N SER A 151 -4.03 15.60 -6.78
CA SER A 151 -5.05 15.11 -5.84
C SER A 151 -6.12 16.16 -5.48
N HIS A 152 -5.85 17.43 -5.74
CA HIS A 152 -6.79 18.55 -5.54
C HIS A 152 -7.33 19.14 -6.84
N SER A 153 -6.94 18.57 -8.00
CA SER A 153 -7.39 19.05 -9.30
C SER A 153 -8.77 18.50 -9.65
N LYS A 154 -9.44 19.16 -10.59
CA LYS A 154 -10.68 18.66 -11.23
C LYS A 154 -10.46 17.42 -12.10
N ASP A 155 -9.20 17.07 -12.34
CA ASP A 155 -8.78 15.97 -13.20
C ASP A 155 -8.36 14.74 -12.37
N TRP A 156 -8.44 14.85 -11.04
CA TRP A 156 -8.19 13.74 -10.13
C TRP A 156 -9.09 12.54 -10.46
N ALA A 157 -8.47 11.37 -10.52
CA ALA A 157 -9.10 10.10 -10.82
C ALA A 157 -9.93 10.08 -12.12
N LYS A 158 -9.58 10.94 -13.09
CA LYS A 158 -10.10 10.80 -14.46
C LYS A 158 -9.49 9.56 -15.11
N GLU A 159 -10.34 8.73 -15.70
CA GLU A 159 -9.89 7.51 -16.37
C GLU A 159 -9.16 7.82 -17.67
N GLU A 160 -9.53 8.88 -18.37
CA GLU A 160 -8.91 9.33 -19.62
C GLU A 160 -8.04 10.57 -19.38
N PHE A 161 -6.76 10.46 -19.72
CA PHE A 161 -5.76 11.53 -19.60
C PHE A 161 -4.70 11.38 -20.69
N PRO A 162 -4.04 12.48 -21.12
CA PRO A 162 -2.96 12.39 -22.09
C PRO A 162 -1.75 11.67 -21.48
N CYS A 163 -0.99 10.94 -22.30
CA CYS A 163 0.23 10.26 -21.85
C CYS A 163 1.36 11.21 -21.38
N SER A 164 1.19 12.51 -21.58
CA SER A 164 2.07 13.52 -20.98
C SER A 164 1.72 13.86 -19.52
N ASP A 165 0.60 13.35 -18.99
CA ASP A 165 0.19 13.55 -17.61
C ASP A 165 0.90 12.55 -16.68
N THR A 166 2.14 12.89 -16.36
CA THR A 166 3.02 12.11 -15.48
C THR A 166 2.42 11.86 -14.09
N CYS A 167 1.57 12.76 -13.59
CA CYS A 167 0.95 12.60 -12.27
C CYS A 167 -0.22 11.62 -12.30
N ALA A 168 -1.07 11.69 -13.33
CA ALA A 168 -2.12 10.69 -13.51
C ALA A 168 -1.54 9.28 -13.71
N ILE A 169 -0.48 9.15 -14.54
CA ILE A 169 0.21 7.88 -14.76
C ILE A 169 0.71 7.28 -13.45
N GLN A 170 1.47 8.05 -12.67
CA GLN A 170 2.00 7.57 -11.38
C GLN A 170 0.90 7.25 -10.37
N PHE A 171 -0.18 8.03 -10.34
CA PHE A 171 -1.32 7.76 -9.45
C PHE A 171 -1.92 6.36 -9.73
N TYR A 172 -2.25 6.07 -11.00
CA TYR A 172 -2.83 4.78 -11.36
C TYR A 172 -1.83 3.63 -11.26
N GLN A 173 -0.55 3.83 -11.58
CA GLN A 173 0.50 2.83 -11.37
C GLN A 173 0.66 2.49 -9.88
N ASN A 174 0.78 3.50 -9.03
CA ASN A 174 0.91 3.31 -7.59
C ASN A 174 -0.31 2.56 -7.01
N ALA A 175 -1.52 2.95 -7.43
CA ALA A 175 -2.74 2.28 -6.99
C ALA A 175 -2.84 0.84 -7.53
N HIS A 176 -2.37 0.56 -8.74
CA HIS A 176 -2.36 -0.79 -9.30
C HIS A 176 -1.32 -1.70 -8.62
N ASP A 177 -0.12 -1.18 -8.37
CA ASP A 177 1.01 -1.99 -7.90
C ASP A 177 1.03 -2.20 -6.39
N GLN A 178 0.40 -1.31 -5.61
CA GLN A 178 0.40 -1.38 -4.16
C GLN A 178 -0.87 -2.09 -3.65
N PRO A 179 -0.77 -3.22 -2.93
CA PRO A 179 -1.93 -3.93 -2.38
C PRO A 179 -2.73 -3.09 -1.39
N GLY A 180 -2.10 -2.11 -0.75
CA GLY A 180 -2.75 -1.17 0.17
C GLY A 180 -3.83 -0.31 -0.47
N SER A 181 -3.88 -0.19 -1.80
CA SER A 181 -4.91 0.55 -2.53
C SER A 181 -6.30 -0.11 -2.49
N ALA A 182 -6.40 -1.32 -1.93
CA ALA A 182 -7.67 -1.98 -1.63
C ALA A 182 -8.31 -1.48 -0.33
N TYR A 183 -7.63 -0.58 0.40
CA TYR A 183 -8.07 -0.08 1.69
C TYR A 183 -8.03 1.45 1.74
N PHE A 184 -8.78 2.00 2.69
CA PHE A 184 -8.67 3.40 3.07
C PHE A 184 -8.97 3.58 4.56
N PHE A 185 -8.55 4.71 5.13
CA PHE A 185 -8.93 5.07 6.50
C PHE A 185 -10.11 6.05 6.49
N SER A 186 -11.16 5.70 7.23
CA SER A 186 -12.33 6.55 7.48
C SER A 186 -12.44 6.77 8.98
N TYR A 187 -12.39 8.02 9.44
CA TYR A 187 -12.40 8.31 10.88
C TYR A 187 -11.34 7.53 11.68
N MET A 188 -10.16 7.32 11.09
CA MET A 188 -9.05 6.51 11.63
C MET A 188 -9.36 5.00 11.79
N ASP A 189 -10.46 4.51 11.23
CA ASP A 189 -10.70 3.07 11.07
C ASP A 189 -10.31 2.59 9.67
N LEU A 190 -9.63 1.44 9.61
CA LEU A 190 -9.31 0.78 8.34
C LEU A 190 -10.58 0.25 7.69
N CYS A 191 -10.82 0.57 6.43
CA CYS A 191 -11.99 0.18 5.66
C CYS A 191 -11.55 -0.50 4.37
N ASN A 192 -12.33 -1.46 3.88
CA ASN A 192 -12.21 -1.91 2.50
C ASN A 192 -12.65 -0.79 1.57
N GLN A 193 -11.91 -0.62 0.49
CA GLN A 193 -12.33 0.27 -0.56
C GLN A 193 -13.48 -0.34 -1.36
N THR A 194 -14.38 0.51 -1.84
CA THR A 194 -15.63 0.06 -2.48
C THR A 194 -15.42 -0.33 -3.94
N SER A 195 -16.38 -1.05 -4.53
CA SER A 195 -16.33 -1.46 -5.95
C SER A 195 -16.19 -0.28 -6.92
N TYR A 196 -16.77 0.88 -6.58
CA TYR A 196 -16.61 2.11 -7.37
C TYR A 196 -15.13 2.51 -7.54
N TRP A 197 -14.34 2.34 -6.48
CA TRP A 197 -12.91 2.65 -6.54
C TRP A 197 -12.15 1.67 -7.42
N GLU A 198 -12.46 0.37 -7.30
CA GLU A 198 -11.88 -0.67 -8.16
C GLU A 198 -12.17 -0.39 -9.64
N GLU A 199 -13.41 0.03 -9.96
CA GLU A 199 -13.81 0.46 -11.31
C GLU A 199 -13.02 1.69 -11.78
N THR A 200 -12.89 2.70 -10.92
CA THR A 200 -12.13 3.94 -11.21
C THR A 200 -10.68 3.63 -11.54
N LEU A 201 -10.03 2.77 -10.74
CA LEU A 201 -8.64 2.37 -10.96
C LEU A 201 -8.49 1.53 -12.23
N ALA A 202 -9.43 0.65 -12.52
CA ALA A 202 -9.40 -0.16 -13.73
C ALA A 202 -9.48 0.70 -15.01
N GLY A 203 -10.35 1.72 -15.01
CA GLY A 203 -10.48 2.66 -16.13
C GLY A 203 -9.18 3.42 -16.41
N GLY A 204 -8.62 4.08 -15.39
CA GLY A 204 -7.35 4.81 -15.56
C GLY A 204 -6.15 3.92 -15.83
N TRP A 205 -6.11 2.71 -15.29
CA TRP A 205 -5.06 1.72 -15.60
C TRP A 205 -5.04 1.34 -17.08
N ASN A 206 -6.21 1.22 -17.72
CA ASN A 206 -6.26 0.98 -19.17
C ASN A 206 -5.57 2.10 -19.95
N THR A 207 -5.73 3.36 -19.53
CA THR A 207 -5.04 4.51 -20.12
C THR A 207 -3.53 4.44 -19.89
N VAL A 208 -3.06 4.05 -18.69
CA VAL A 208 -1.63 3.81 -18.42
C VAL A 208 -1.04 2.76 -19.36
N VAL A 209 -1.76 1.65 -19.57
CA VAL A 209 -1.35 0.59 -20.51
C VAL A 209 -1.27 1.12 -21.94
N LEU A 210 -2.25 1.92 -22.38
CA LEU A 210 -2.24 2.55 -23.72
C LEU A 210 -1.08 3.53 -23.91
N CYS A 211 -0.65 4.20 -22.85
CA CYS A 211 0.51 5.09 -22.88
C CYS A 211 1.85 4.35 -22.97
N GLY A 212 1.86 3.01 -22.87
CA GLY A 212 3.07 2.18 -22.94
C GLY A 212 3.82 2.06 -21.61
N ASP A 213 3.36 2.76 -20.57
CA ASP A 213 3.93 2.73 -19.23
C ASP A 213 3.33 1.63 -18.35
N GLY A 214 2.29 0.94 -18.83
CA GLY A 214 1.63 -0.16 -18.12
C GLY A 214 2.31 -1.53 -18.22
N GLY A 215 3.60 -1.60 -18.61
CA GLY A 215 4.29 -2.88 -18.65
C GLY A 215 5.72 -2.87 -19.17
N ASN A 216 6.68 -2.75 -18.26
CA ASN A 216 7.93 -3.50 -18.38
C ASN A 216 8.28 -4.14 -17.03
N GLN A 217 7.54 -5.19 -16.65
CA GLN A 217 8.04 -6.19 -15.70
C GLN A 217 9.17 -6.98 -16.36
N THR A 218 10.33 -6.33 -16.54
CA THR A 218 11.60 -7.01 -16.74
C THR A 218 12.51 -6.52 -15.64
N THR A 219 12.83 -7.43 -14.72
CA THR A 219 13.83 -7.29 -13.66
C THR A 219 15.11 -6.69 -14.24
N THR A 220 15.27 -5.37 -14.17
CA THR A 220 16.55 -4.73 -14.47
C THR A 220 17.33 -4.74 -13.17
N ALA A 221 17.93 -5.90 -12.89
CA ALA A 221 19.09 -5.96 -12.02
C ALA A 221 20.13 -5.02 -12.63
N SER A 222 20.31 -3.84 -12.02
CA SER A 222 21.43 -2.94 -12.28
C SER A 222 22.73 -3.67 -11.96
N SER A 223 23.20 -4.44 -12.92
CA SER A 223 24.51 -5.07 -12.89
C SER A 223 25.48 -4.10 -13.53
N THR A 224 26.22 -3.42 -12.67
CA THR A 224 27.36 -2.59 -12.98
C THR A 224 28.23 -3.22 -14.09
N SER A 225 28.37 -2.51 -15.21
CA SER A 225 29.31 -2.84 -16.27
C SER A 225 30.74 -2.77 -15.72
N ILE A 226 31.35 -3.92 -15.47
CA ILE A 226 32.79 -4.03 -15.26
C ILE A 226 33.37 -4.67 -16.53
N SER A 227 34.11 -3.86 -17.28
CA SER A 227 34.89 -4.27 -18.44
C SER A 227 35.93 -5.33 -18.07
N ALA A 228 35.91 -6.48 -18.74
CA ALA A 228 37.09 -7.33 -18.91
C ALA A 228 36.97 -8.26 -20.13
N MET A 229 37.78 -7.91 -21.13
CA MET A 229 38.54 -8.74 -22.08
C MET A 229 37.85 -9.85 -22.88
N THR A 230 37.83 -9.60 -24.19
CA THR A 230 37.76 -10.54 -25.30
C THR A 230 38.74 -11.71 -25.13
N SER A 231 38.25 -12.94 -25.25
CA SER A 231 39.02 -14.02 -25.88
C SER A 231 38.08 -15.01 -26.58
N VAL A 232 38.44 -15.29 -27.82
CA VAL A 232 37.80 -16.19 -28.77
C VAL A 232 38.21 -17.63 -28.49
N ALA A 233 37.25 -18.57 -28.49
CA ALA A 233 37.49 -19.96 -28.84
C ALA A 233 36.18 -20.63 -29.28
N SER A 234 36.29 -21.44 -30.33
CA SER A 234 35.21 -21.96 -31.17
C SER A 234 34.73 -23.37 -30.78
N THR A 235 33.66 -23.78 -31.46
CA THR A 235 33.25 -25.16 -31.86
C THR A 235 32.40 -26.05 -30.95
N GLY A 236 31.18 -26.35 -31.43
CA GLY A 236 30.67 -27.73 -31.57
C GLY A 236 29.54 -28.18 -30.64
N PRO A 237 28.76 -29.22 -31.03
CA PRO A 237 27.35 -29.02 -31.38
C PRO A 237 26.33 -29.80 -30.52
N ALA A 238 25.06 -29.44 -30.73
CA ALA A 238 23.80 -30.18 -30.58
C ALA A 238 23.75 -31.42 -29.66
N SER A 239 22.81 -31.39 -28.72
CA SER A 239 22.14 -32.60 -28.23
C SER A 239 20.70 -32.28 -27.86
N THR A 240 19.80 -32.83 -28.67
CA THR A 240 18.38 -33.05 -28.41
C THR A 240 18.22 -34.13 -27.37
N THR A 241 17.43 -33.86 -26.32
CA THR A 241 16.89 -34.91 -25.46
C THR A 241 15.41 -34.65 -25.18
N THR A 242 14.62 -35.53 -25.79
CA THR A 242 13.25 -35.94 -25.50
C THR A 242 12.92 -35.98 -24.00
N ILE A 243 11.78 -35.39 -23.62
CA ILE A 243 11.11 -35.67 -22.35
C ILE A 243 9.76 -36.31 -22.65
N SER A 244 9.59 -37.50 -22.08
CA SER A 244 8.49 -38.43 -22.22
C SER A 244 7.17 -37.91 -21.67
N ALA A 245 6.09 -38.20 -22.38
CA ALA A 245 4.72 -38.15 -21.88
C ALA A 245 4.42 -39.43 -21.07
N SER A 246 3.86 -39.27 -19.87
CA SER A 246 3.20 -40.35 -19.14
C SER A 246 1.85 -39.88 -18.62
N THR A 247 0.81 -40.48 -19.19
CA THR A 247 -0.60 -40.47 -18.79
C THR A 247 -0.84 -41.28 -17.51
N ALA A 248 -1.72 -40.77 -16.63
CA ALA A 248 -2.60 -41.57 -15.76
C ALA A 248 -3.72 -40.64 -15.22
N THR A 249 -4.90 -40.60 -15.82
CA THR A 249 -6.13 -41.40 -15.55
C THR A 249 -6.84 -41.05 -14.23
N SER A 250 -8.07 -40.59 -14.38
CA SER A 250 -9.08 -40.28 -13.37
C SER A 250 -9.54 -41.51 -12.57
N ALA A 251 -9.94 -41.28 -11.32
CA ALA A 251 -10.86 -42.16 -10.60
C ALA A 251 -11.91 -41.30 -9.87
N ALA A 252 -13.17 -41.54 -10.20
CA ALA A 252 -14.36 -41.09 -9.49
C ALA A 252 -15.10 -42.32 -8.94
N SER A 253 -15.73 -42.20 -7.77
CA SER A 253 -16.94 -42.89 -7.26
C SER A 253 -17.15 -42.45 -5.79
N THR A 254 -18.17 -41.65 -5.42
CA THR A 254 -19.55 -42.01 -4.99
C THR A 254 -19.61 -43.06 -3.87
N THR A 255 -20.39 -43.01 -2.79
CA THR A 255 -21.49 -42.17 -2.25
C THR A 255 -21.79 -42.71 -0.83
N GLY A 256 -22.35 -41.89 0.07
CA GLY A 256 -22.92 -42.35 1.33
C GLY A 256 -23.89 -41.33 1.91
N SER A 257 -25.18 -41.54 1.67
CA SER A 257 -26.30 -40.73 2.17
C SER A 257 -26.52 -40.85 3.69
N ALA A 258 -26.92 -39.76 4.32
CA ALA A 258 -27.79 -39.79 5.50
C ALA A 258 -28.78 -38.62 5.47
N THR A 259 -30.06 -39.00 5.52
CA THR A 259 -31.27 -38.21 5.48
C THR A 259 -31.49 -37.42 6.78
N GLY A 260 -31.99 -36.20 6.68
CA GLY A 260 -32.48 -35.42 7.82
C GLY A 260 -33.41 -34.29 7.38
N THR A 261 -34.70 -34.62 7.25
CA THR A 261 -35.80 -33.70 6.91
C THR A 261 -36.09 -32.73 8.06
N SER A 262 -36.32 -31.45 7.75
CA SER A 262 -37.38 -30.63 8.36
C SER A 262 -37.71 -29.41 7.49
N THR A 263 -38.97 -29.03 7.54
CA THR A 263 -39.78 -28.39 6.51
C THR A 263 -40.08 -26.92 6.82
N SER A 264 -40.10 -26.08 5.76
CA SER A 264 -40.81 -24.80 5.51
C SER A 264 -40.79 -23.70 6.60
N THR A 265 -40.62 -22.41 6.27
CA THR A 265 -41.60 -21.62 5.48
C THR A 265 -40.92 -20.43 4.80
N GLY A 266 -41.29 -20.18 3.54
CA GLY A 266 -40.82 -19.03 2.77
C GLY A 266 -41.63 -17.76 3.04
N VAL A 267 -41.06 -16.62 2.64
CA VAL A 267 -41.77 -15.55 1.94
C VAL A 267 -40.78 -14.93 0.95
N VAL A 268 -41.12 -15.02 -0.34
CA VAL A 268 -40.48 -14.28 -1.43
C VAL A 268 -41.20 -12.93 -1.49
N ALA A 269 -40.47 -11.82 -1.39
CA ALA A 269 -40.98 -10.50 -1.72
C ALA A 269 -40.09 -9.87 -2.78
N ASN A 270 -40.54 -10.00 -4.03
CA ASN A 270 -40.16 -9.12 -5.14
C ASN A 270 -40.57 -7.70 -4.80
N TYR A 271 -39.65 -6.75 -4.84
CA TYR A 271 -39.99 -5.36 -5.09
C TYR A 271 -39.07 -4.80 -6.17
N TYR A 272 -39.64 -4.68 -7.37
CA TYR A 272 -39.20 -3.69 -8.35
C TYR A 272 -39.52 -2.32 -7.78
N HIS A 273 -38.53 -1.42 -7.72
CA HIS A 273 -38.81 0.01 -7.88
C HIS A 273 -37.74 0.69 -8.72
N GLN A 274 -38.25 1.39 -9.73
CA GLN A 274 -37.57 2.09 -10.79
C GLN A 274 -37.39 3.57 -10.41
N TYR A 275 -36.29 4.16 -10.89
CA TYR A 275 -35.93 5.59 -11.03
C TYR A 275 -35.53 6.39 -9.77
N HIS A 276 -34.30 6.94 -9.76
CA HIS A 276 -34.04 8.29 -10.27
C HIS A 276 -32.54 8.63 -10.26
N THR A 277 -32.05 9.13 -11.40
CA THR A 277 -30.79 9.87 -11.55
C THR A 277 -30.84 11.19 -10.80
N THR A 278 -29.88 11.47 -9.93
CA THR A 278 -29.45 12.84 -9.59
C THR A 278 -27.98 12.85 -9.21
N SER A 279 -27.20 13.56 -10.01
CA SER A 279 -25.93 14.18 -9.67
C SER A 279 -26.01 15.00 -8.38
N GLY A 280 -24.94 15.03 -7.58
CA GLY A 280 -24.73 16.12 -6.63
C GLY A 280 -24.01 15.75 -5.35
N LEU A 281 -22.81 16.32 -5.20
CA LEU A 281 -22.14 16.65 -3.95
C LEU A 281 -23.10 16.99 -2.79
N SER A 282 -22.86 16.41 -1.60
CA SER A 282 -23.21 17.01 -0.30
C SER A 282 -22.44 16.26 0.79
N GLN A 283 -21.39 16.85 1.37
CA GLN A 283 -21.46 17.55 2.66
C GLN A 283 -22.23 16.77 3.74
N CYS A 284 -21.50 16.13 4.65
CA CYS A 284 -22.02 15.69 5.95
C CYS A 284 -21.66 16.75 6.99
N ASN A 285 -22.47 17.80 7.05
CA ASN A 285 -22.63 18.61 8.26
C ASN A 285 -23.72 17.94 9.11
N ASN A 286 -23.38 17.55 10.33
CA ASN A 286 -24.35 17.39 11.43
C ASN A 286 -23.63 17.74 12.73
N GLY A 287 -23.80 18.98 13.18
CA GLY A 287 -23.61 19.35 14.58
C GLY A 287 -24.80 18.87 15.41
N PRO A 288 -24.63 18.58 16.71
CA PRO A 288 -25.75 18.23 17.56
C PRO A 288 -26.43 19.49 18.12
N ASP A 289 -27.75 19.40 18.23
CA ASP A 289 -28.61 20.29 19.02
C ASP A 289 -28.05 20.52 20.43
N GLN A 290 -27.77 21.78 20.79
CA GLN A 290 -28.22 22.50 22.00
C GLN A 290 -27.96 24.01 21.84
#